data_AF-A0A3B9AB57-F1
#
_entry.id   AF-A0A3B9AB57-F1
#
_cell.length_a   1.000
_cell.length_b   1.000
_cell.length_c   1.000
_cell.angle_alpha   90.00
_cell.angle_beta   90.00
_cell.angle_gamma   90.00
#
_symmetry.space_group_name_H-M   'P 1'
#
loop_
_entity.id
_entity.type
_entity.pdbx_description
1 polymer ?
#
loop_
_entity_poly.entity_id
_entity_poly.type
_entity_poly.pdbx_seq_one_letter_code
_entity_poly.pdbx_strand_id
1 'polypeptide(L)'
;MAVLRKYCVVLSMFFGANHCLALVDDRAYGSGPAADSTVLDYADQVLECGVYYKYTAGGMSHNPDIAVELVDEVSHNSQTLLQSADWLYGAVGASARARYAAVMARARRLVGERQANGEDMSELIFAFGKKCQRLVADYPERMREMVEKLSPP
;
A
#
# COMPACT_ATOMS: atom_id res chain seq x y z
N MET A 1 16.18 2.42 28.59
CA MET A 1 15.96 1.21 27.75
C MET A 1 14.48 1.00 27.41
N ALA A 2 13.78 2.04 26.91
CA ALA A 2 12.34 1.98 26.63
C ALA A 2 11.98 2.13 25.13
N VAL A 3 12.97 2.43 24.28
CA VAL A 3 12.77 2.70 22.84
C VAL A 3 12.91 1.43 21.99
N LEU A 4 13.54 0.37 22.50
CA LEU A 4 13.77 -0.88 21.78
C LEU A 4 12.61 -1.90 21.85
N ARG A 5 11.59 -1.68 22.70
CA ARG A 5 10.40 -2.56 22.76
C ARG A 5 9.28 -2.17 21.78
N LYS A 6 9.27 -0.94 21.25
CA LYS A 6 8.24 -0.46 20.30
C LYS A 6 8.48 -0.91 18.86
N TYR A 7 9.71 -1.24 18.48
CA TYR A 7 10.04 -1.68 17.12
C TYR A 7 9.87 -3.20 16.89
N CYS A 8 9.63 -3.98 17.94
CA CYS A 8 9.43 -5.43 17.83
C CYS A 8 8.03 -5.78 17.27
N VAL A 9 7.03 -4.90 17.44
CA VAL A 9 5.64 -5.15 17.03
C VAL A 9 5.44 -4.94 15.53
N VAL A 10 6.12 -3.96 14.94
CA VAL A 10 6.10 -3.76 13.49
C VAL A 10 6.81 -4.92 12.77
N LEU A 11 7.87 -5.48 13.37
CA LEU A 11 8.69 -6.54 12.79
C LEU A 11 8.11 -7.96 12.94
N SER A 12 7.35 -8.24 14.01
CA SER A 12 6.72 -9.56 14.21
C SER A 12 5.51 -9.80 13.29
N MET A 13 4.94 -8.74 12.69
CA MET A 13 3.95 -8.88 11.60
C MET A 13 4.56 -9.18 10.23
N PHE A 14 5.85 -8.87 10.02
CA PHE A 14 6.54 -9.19 8.77
C PHE A 14 7.23 -10.57 8.82
N PHE A 15 7.56 -11.09 10.00
CA PHE A 15 8.27 -12.37 10.17
C PHE A 15 7.82 -13.16 11.42
N GLY A 16 7.03 -14.22 11.23
CA GLY A 16 6.94 -15.35 12.17
C GLY A 16 5.65 -16.16 12.02
N ALA A 17 5.61 -17.49 11.96
CA ALA A 17 6.62 -18.53 11.85
C ALA A 17 5.96 -19.73 11.14
N ASN A 18 6.68 -20.39 10.23
CA ASN A 18 6.34 -21.64 9.53
C ASN A 18 5.17 -21.66 8.53
N HIS A 19 5.55 -21.79 7.25
CA HIS A 19 4.89 -22.60 6.20
C HIS A 19 3.38 -22.43 5.93
N CYS A 20 3.06 -21.83 4.78
CA CYS A 20 1.92 -22.20 3.91
C CYS A 20 2.14 -21.56 2.53
N LEU A 21 2.97 -22.17 1.66
CA LEU A 21 2.61 -23.12 0.58
C LEU A 21 1.56 -22.61 -0.44
N ALA A 22 1.96 -22.78 -1.71
CA ALA A 22 1.17 -22.99 -2.93
C ALA A 22 0.94 -21.78 -3.88
N LEU A 23 1.78 -21.77 -4.93
CA LEU A 23 1.44 -21.76 -6.37
C LEU A 23 0.07 -21.22 -6.80
N VAL A 24 0.05 -20.23 -7.71
CA VAL A 24 -0.74 -20.20 -8.98
C VAL A 24 -0.06 -19.15 -9.90
N ASP A 25 0.77 -19.57 -10.85
CA ASP A 25 0.50 -19.80 -12.29
C ASP A 25 0.56 -18.51 -13.14
N ASP A 26 1.64 -18.42 -13.93
CA ASP A 26 1.91 -17.44 -14.97
C ASP A 26 0.93 -17.67 -16.14
N ARG A 27 -0.22 -17.00 -16.11
CA ARG A 27 -1.05 -16.82 -17.32
C ARG A 27 -1.18 -15.34 -17.68
N ALA A 28 -0.29 -14.95 -18.57
CA ALA A 28 -0.53 -14.11 -19.73
C ALA A 28 -1.87 -13.37 -19.74
N TYR A 29 -1.87 -12.13 -19.26
CA TYR A 29 -2.83 -11.13 -19.73
C TYR A 29 -2.18 -10.38 -20.89
N GLY A 30 -2.73 -10.63 -22.08
CA GLY A 30 -2.25 -10.11 -23.35
C GLY A 30 -2.23 -8.59 -23.38
N SER A 31 -1.35 -8.08 -24.23
CA SER A 31 -1.19 -6.70 -24.61
C SER A 31 -2.51 -6.10 -25.13
N GLY A 32 -3.29 -5.50 -24.22
CA GLY A 32 -4.28 -4.50 -24.56
C GLY A 32 -3.62 -3.21 -25.07
N PRO A 33 -4.41 -2.24 -25.58
CA PRO A 33 -3.89 -0.93 -25.97
C PRO A 33 -3.06 -0.34 -24.82
N ALA A 34 -1.95 0.32 -25.15
CA ALA A 34 -1.02 0.87 -24.16
C ALA A 34 -1.80 1.61 -23.07
N ALA A 35 -1.87 1.00 -21.88
CA ALA A 35 -2.63 1.53 -20.76
C ALA A 35 -2.22 2.98 -20.51
N ASP A 36 -3.21 3.88 -20.30
CA ASP A 36 -2.91 5.29 -20.01
C ASP A 36 -1.96 5.33 -18.80
N SER A 37 -0.72 5.72 -19.05
CA SER A 37 0.35 5.72 -18.05
C SER A 37 -0.02 6.60 -16.87
N THR A 38 -0.82 7.65 -17.09
CA THR A 38 -1.33 8.53 -16.03
C THR A 38 -2.24 7.79 -15.05
N VAL A 39 -3.13 6.94 -15.57
CA VAL A 39 -4.07 6.15 -14.77
C VAL A 39 -3.31 5.09 -13.99
N LEU A 40 -2.37 4.40 -14.64
CA LEU A 40 -1.52 3.41 -13.98
C LEU A 40 -0.64 4.03 -12.90
N ASP A 41 0.00 5.17 -13.16
CA ASP A 41 0.86 5.86 -12.20
C ASP A 41 0.06 6.33 -10.98
N TYR A 42 -1.17 6.79 -11.18
CA TYR A 42 -2.04 7.16 -10.08
C TYR A 42 -2.54 5.94 -9.31
N ALA A 43 -2.94 4.86 -10.00
CA ALA A 43 -3.32 3.59 -9.39
C ALA A 43 -2.19 3.01 -8.53
N ASP A 44 -0.94 3.05 -9.01
CA ASP A 44 0.25 2.62 -8.27
C ASP A 44 0.45 3.43 -6.97
N GLN A 45 0.24 4.75 -7.02
CA GLN A 45 0.32 5.61 -5.83
C GLN A 45 -0.82 5.34 -4.83
N VAL A 46 -2.04 5.20 -5.32
CA VAL A 46 -3.23 4.89 -4.50
C VAL A 46 -3.07 3.52 -3.83
N LEU A 47 -2.62 2.51 -4.59
CA LEU A 47 -2.32 1.17 -4.07
C LEU A 47 -1.28 1.22 -2.97
N GLU A 48 -0.17 1.91 -3.20
CA GLU A 48 0.92 2.02 -2.23
C GLU A 48 0.46 2.66 -0.92
N CYS A 49 -0.37 3.71 -0.99
CA CYS A 49 -0.92 4.35 0.20
C CYS A 49 -2.00 3.52 0.90
N GLY A 50 -2.82 2.79 0.14
CA GLY A 50 -3.75 1.80 0.71
C GLY A 50 -3.00 0.70 1.47
N VAL A 51 -1.92 0.16 0.90
CA VAL A 51 -1.05 -0.80 1.58
C VAL A 51 -0.44 -0.17 2.83
N TYR A 52 0.14 1.03 2.74
CA TYR A 52 0.75 1.73 3.86
C TYR A 52 -0.24 1.90 5.03
N TYR A 53 -1.46 2.39 4.78
CA TYR A 53 -2.45 2.56 5.84
C TYR A 53 -2.96 1.24 6.42
N LYS A 54 -3.11 0.20 5.59
CA LYS A 54 -3.50 -1.14 6.07
C LYS A 54 -2.50 -1.68 7.10
N TYR A 55 -1.21 -1.59 6.81
CA TYR A 55 -0.17 -2.03 7.74
C TYR A 55 0.01 -1.08 8.92
N THR A 56 -0.22 0.22 8.72
CA THR A 56 -0.21 1.20 9.81
C THR A 56 -1.33 0.91 10.81
N ALA A 57 -2.56 0.72 10.36
CA ALA A 57 -3.68 0.36 11.22
C ALA A 57 -3.44 -0.96 11.96
N GLY A 58 -2.91 -1.98 11.27
CA GLY A 58 -2.51 -3.23 11.90
C GLY A 58 -1.47 -3.03 13.02
N GLY A 59 -0.47 -2.16 12.81
CA GLY A 59 0.49 -1.81 13.86
C GLY A 59 -0.16 -1.04 15.02
N MET A 60 -1.06 -0.11 14.72
CA MET A 60 -1.77 0.69 15.71
C MET A 60 -2.71 -0.14 16.58
N SER A 61 -3.36 -1.17 16.03
CA SER A 61 -4.31 -2.04 16.75
C SER A 61 -3.66 -2.83 17.90
N HIS A 62 -2.32 -2.87 17.95
CA HIS A 62 -1.56 -3.55 19.00
C HIS A 62 -1.10 -2.57 20.10
N ASN A 63 -1.41 -1.28 19.98
CA ASN A 63 -1.06 -0.27 20.96
C ASN A 63 -2.32 0.14 21.77
N PRO A 64 -2.42 -0.21 23.06
CA PRO A 64 -3.59 0.13 23.88
C PRO A 64 -3.73 1.63 24.15
N ASP A 65 -2.68 2.43 23.91
CA ASP A 65 -2.71 3.89 24.06
C ASP A 65 -3.37 4.60 22.86
N ILE A 66 -3.68 3.86 21.78
CA ILE A 66 -4.31 4.39 20.58
C ILE A 66 -5.81 4.07 20.62
N ALA A 67 -6.64 5.10 20.41
CA ALA A 67 -8.08 4.95 20.34
C ALA A 67 -8.48 3.99 19.21
N VAL A 68 -9.40 3.06 19.50
CA VAL A 68 -9.88 2.06 18.53
C VAL A 68 -10.53 2.75 17.34
N GLU A 69 -11.24 3.85 17.58
CA GLU A 69 -11.90 4.65 16.54
C GLU A 69 -10.90 5.17 15.50
N LEU A 70 -9.70 5.55 15.94
CA LEU A 70 -8.65 6.00 15.03
C LEU A 70 -8.08 4.82 14.21
N VAL A 71 -7.97 3.63 14.81
CA VAL A 71 -7.54 2.42 14.09
C VAL A 71 -8.58 2.05 13.01
N ASP A 72 -9.86 2.16 13.35
CA ASP A 72 -10.97 1.88 12.44
C ASP A 72 -11.01 2.88 11.29
N GLU A 73 -10.80 4.18 11.56
CA GLU A 73 -10.72 5.22 10.53
C GLU A 73 -9.56 4.96 9.55
N VAL A 74 -8.36 4.66 10.05
CA VAL A 74 -7.20 4.36 9.19
C VAL A 74 -7.43 3.07 8.40
N SER A 75 -8.06 2.06 9.00
CA SER A 75 -8.42 0.81 8.32
C SER A 75 -9.42 1.06 7.19
N HIS A 76 -10.45 1.87 7.45
CA HIS A 76 -11.44 2.25 6.45
C HIS A 76 -10.80 3.00 5.27
N ASN A 77 -9.98 4.01 5.56
CA ASN A 77 -9.24 4.75 4.54
C ASN A 77 -8.35 3.83 3.69
N SER A 78 -7.70 2.84 4.32
CA SER A 78 -6.91 1.85 3.60
C SER A 78 -7.76 1.04 2.61
N GLN A 79 -8.95 0.61 3.03
CA GLN A 79 -9.85 -0.17 2.20
C GLN A 79 -10.35 0.64 1.01
N THR A 80 -10.75 1.88 1.23
CA THR A 80 -11.17 2.80 0.16
C THR A 80 -10.08 2.96 -0.89
N LEU A 81 -8.84 3.23 -0.48
CA LEU A 81 -7.73 3.37 -1.42
C LEU A 81 -7.46 2.06 -2.19
N LEU A 82 -7.45 0.91 -1.51
CA LEU A 82 -7.22 -0.38 -2.18
C LEU A 82 -8.32 -0.70 -3.20
N GLN A 83 -9.59 -0.38 -2.90
CA GLN A 83 -10.70 -0.53 -3.83
C GLN A 83 -10.58 0.41 -5.03
N SER A 84 -10.17 1.66 -4.81
CA SER A 84 -9.96 2.62 -5.90
C SER A 84 -8.81 2.21 -6.81
N ALA A 85 -7.71 1.70 -6.26
CA ALA A 85 -6.62 1.15 -7.07
C ALA A 85 -7.10 -0.04 -7.91
N ASP A 86 -7.87 -0.97 -7.31
CA ASP A 86 -8.42 -2.11 -8.03
C ASP A 86 -9.30 -1.69 -9.21
N TRP A 87 -10.18 -0.71 -8.98
CA TRP A 87 -11.01 -0.14 -10.04
C TRP A 87 -10.17 0.51 -11.16
N LEU A 88 -9.17 1.34 -10.81
CA LEU A 88 -8.30 2.01 -11.79
C LEU A 88 -7.50 1.01 -12.63
N TYR A 89 -6.95 -0.04 -12.01
CA TYR A 89 -6.26 -1.10 -12.75
C TYR A 89 -7.20 -1.87 -13.67
N GLY A 90 -8.39 -2.24 -13.16
CA GLY A 90 -9.40 -2.93 -13.95
C GLY A 90 -9.82 -2.16 -15.19
N ALA A 91 -9.96 -0.83 -15.07
CA ALA A 91 -10.35 0.05 -16.17
C ALA A 91 -9.33 0.08 -17.34
N VAL A 92 -8.07 -0.25 -17.07
CA VAL A 92 -7.00 -0.30 -18.10
C VAL A 92 -6.52 -1.73 -18.38
N GLY A 93 -7.26 -2.75 -17.93
CA GLY A 93 -6.94 -4.17 -18.14
C GLY A 93 -5.72 -4.66 -17.36
N ALA A 94 -5.32 -3.97 -16.30
CA ALA A 94 -4.22 -4.35 -15.41
C ALA A 94 -4.71 -5.14 -14.19
N SER A 95 -3.83 -5.98 -13.62
CA SER A 95 -4.15 -6.76 -12.42
C SER A 95 -3.68 -6.05 -11.14
N ALA A 96 -4.63 -5.66 -10.29
CA ALA A 96 -4.34 -5.12 -8.96
C ALA A 96 -3.55 -6.10 -8.07
N ARG A 97 -3.83 -7.41 -8.20
CA ARG A 97 -3.13 -8.47 -7.46
C ARG A 97 -1.64 -8.52 -7.79
N ALA A 98 -1.29 -8.48 -9.08
CA ALA A 98 0.10 -8.47 -9.52
C ALA A 98 0.84 -7.23 -9.01
N ARG A 99 0.17 -6.07 -9.07
CA ARG A 99 0.71 -4.79 -8.57
C ARG A 99 0.89 -4.79 -7.06
N TYR A 100 -0.07 -5.33 -6.29
CA TYR A 100 0.04 -5.51 -4.85
C TYR A 100 1.26 -6.36 -4.48
N ALA A 101 1.46 -7.49 -5.17
CA ALA A 101 2.61 -8.36 -4.94
C ALA A 101 3.94 -7.62 -5.19
N ALA A 102 4.01 -6.82 -6.26
CA ALA A 102 5.17 -6.00 -6.57
C ALA A 102 5.45 -4.92 -5.50
N VAL A 103 4.41 -4.23 -5.00
CA VAL A 103 4.53 -3.27 -3.89
C VAL A 103 5.06 -3.95 -2.65
N MET A 104 4.53 -5.12 -2.28
CA MET A 104 4.98 -5.87 -1.12
C MET A 104 6.43 -6.35 -1.26
N ALA A 105 6.84 -6.84 -2.43
CA ALA A 105 8.21 -7.26 -2.68
C ALA A 105 9.18 -6.08 -2.55
N ARG A 106 8.82 -4.92 -3.13
CA ARG A 106 9.61 -3.68 -3.03
C ARG A 106 9.72 -3.20 -1.59
N ALA A 107 8.62 -3.22 -0.83
CA ALA A 107 8.61 -2.82 0.57
C ALA A 107 9.53 -3.72 1.42
N ARG A 108 9.46 -5.04 1.24
CA ARG A 108 10.35 -5.99 1.93
C ARG A 108 11.82 -5.72 1.62
N ARG A 109 12.15 -5.48 0.36
CA ARG A 109 13.52 -5.16 -0.06
C ARG A 109 14.02 -3.88 0.62
N LEU A 110 13.22 -2.81 0.56
CA LEU A 110 13.60 -1.50 1.13
C LEU A 110 13.81 -1.56 2.65
N VAL A 111 12.92 -2.27 3.36
CA VAL A 111 13.06 -2.51 4.80
C VAL A 111 14.29 -3.35 5.10
N GLY A 112 14.52 -4.42 4.34
CA GLY A 112 15.69 -5.30 4.51
C GLY A 112 17.01 -4.57 4.28
N GLU A 113 17.10 -3.74 3.23
CA GLU A 113 18.27 -2.91 2.93
C GLU A 113 18.58 -1.94 4.08
N ARG A 114 17.58 -1.20 4.55
CA ARG A 114 17.78 -0.26 5.67
C ARG A 114 18.14 -0.96 6.98
N GLN A 115 17.55 -2.12 7.26
CA GLN A 115 17.88 -2.92 8.44
C GLN A 115 19.32 -3.43 8.37
N ALA A 116 19.76 -3.92 7.21
CA ALA A 116 21.14 -4.37 7.01
C ALA A 116 22.16 -3.23 7.20
N ASN A 117 21.78 -2.00 6.84
CA ASN A 117 22.60 -0.80 7.02
C ASN A 117 22.51 -0.20 8.43
N GLY A 118 21.67 -0.73 9.32
CA GLY A 118 21.44 -0.17 10.66
C GLY A 118 20.72 1.18 10.65
N GLU A 119 20.05 1.53 9.55
CA GLU A 119 19.34 2.79 9.40
C GLU A 119 18.03 2.80 10.21
N ASP A 120 17.64 3.98 10.70
CA ASP A 120 16.38 4.14 11.41
C ASP A 120 15.18 4.01 10.45
N MET A 121 14.19 3.22 10.87
CA MET A 121 12.93 3.05 10.14
C MET A 121 12.00 4.25 10.30
N SER A 122 12.21 5.10 11.32
CA SER A 122 11.33 6.23 11.60
C SER A 122 11.26 7.22 10.43
N GLU A 123 12.40 7.51 9.81
CA GLU A 123 12.48 8.37 8.62
C GLU A 123 11.72 7.77 7.43
N LEU A 124 11.84 6.46 7.23
CA LEU A 124 11.15 5.74 6.17
C LEU A 124 9.63 5.84 6.36
N ILE A 125 9.15 5.52 7.57
CA ILE A 125 7.74 5.60 7.92
C ILE A 125 7.23 7.04 7.74
N PHE A 126 7.98 8.03 8.20
CA PHE A 126 7.62 9.44 8.06
C PHE A 126 7.53 9.88 6.59
N ALA A 127 8.51 9.49 5.77
CA ALA A 127 8.52 9.83 4.35
C ALA A 127 7.30 9.23 3.60
N PHE A 128 6.97 7.97 3.87
CA PHE A 128 5.76 7.34 3.33
C PHE A 128 4.48 8.01 3.84
N GLY A 129 4.42 8.33 5.14
CA GLY A 129 3.29 9.07 5.72
C GLY A 129 3.08 10.44 5.06
N LYS A 130 4.15 11.22 4.83
CA LYS A 130 4.09 12.51 4.13
C LYS A 130 3.63 12.37 2.68
N LYS A 131 4.09 11.33 1.99
CA LYS A 131 3.64 11.02 0.63
C LYS A 131 2.15 10.72 0.59
N CYS A 132 1.66 9.85 1.46
CA CYS A 132 0.25 9.46 1.48
C CYS A 132 -0.67 10.57 1.98
N GLN A 133 -0.21 11.40 2.91
CA GLN A 133 -0.93 12.61 3.31
C GLN A 133 -1.22 13.52 2.11
N ARG A 134 -0.23 13.73 1.22
CA ARG A 134 -0.43 14.53 0.00
C ARG A 134 -1.41 13.87 -0.96
N LEU A 135 -1.26 12.57 -1.18
CA LEU A 135 -2.18 11.82 -2.05
C LEU A 135 -3.63 11.90 -1.58
N VAL A 136 -3.87 11.77 -0.27
CA VAL A 136 -5.22 11.85 0.29
C VAL A 136 -5.79 13.27 0.21
N ALA A 137 -4.96 14.30 0.39
CA ALA A 137 -5.40 15.69 0.26
C ALA A 137 -5.94 15.98 -1.15
N ASP A 138 -5.28 15.46 -2.18
CA ASP A 138 -5.65 15.69 -3.58
C ASP A 138 -6.57 14.58 -4.15
N TYR A 139 -6.95 13.60 -3.33
CA TYR A 139 -7.63 12.38 -3.78
C TYR A 139 -8.96 12.64 -4.52
N PRO A 140 -9.88 13.48 -4.01
CA PRO A 140 -11.17 13.70 -4.70
C PRO A 140 -11.00 14.30 -6.10
N GLU A 141 -10.12 15.29 -6.23
CA GLU A 141 -9.87 15.97 -7.51
C GLU A 141 -9.22 15.02 -8.51
N ARG A 142 -8.17 14.29 -8.08
CA ARG A 142 -7.47 13.35 -8.94
C ARG A 142 -8.32 12.15 -9.34
N MET A 143 -9.17 11.62 -8.45
CA MET A 143 -10.13 10.57 -8.82
C MET A 143 -11.14 11.06 -9.85
N ARG A 144 -11.64 12.30 -9.73
CA ARG A 144 -12.53 12.89 -10.74
C ARG A 144 -11.87 12.95 -12.11
N GLU A 145 -10.62 13.43 -12.17
CA GLU A 145 -9.84 13.45 -13.42
C GLU A 145 -9.67 12.04 -14.02
N MET A 146 -9.44 11.02 -13.19
CA MET A 146 -9.31 9.64 -13.69
C MET A 146 -10.64 9.12 -14.24
N VAL A 147 -11.76 9.41 -13.57
CA VAL A 147 -13.09 9.02 -14.05
C VAL A 147 -13.41 9.70 -15.37
N GLU A 148 -13.12 11.00 -15.53
CA GLU A 148 -13.30 11.73 -16.78
C GLU A 148 -12.46 11.12 -17.92
N LYS A 149 -11.21 10.73 -17.63
CA LYS A 149 -10.33 10.05 -18.60
C LYS A 149 -10.81 8.66 -19.01
N LEU A 150 -11.44 7.92 -18.10
CA LEU A 150 -11.89 6.54 -18.30
C LEU A 150 -13.33 6.46 -18.83
N SER A 151 -14.06 7.56 -18.84
CA SER A 151 -15.41 7.64 -19.40
C SER A 151 -15.33 7.75 -20.92
N PRO A 152 -16.05 6.91 -21.70
CA PRO A 152 -16.16 7.10 -23.13
C PRO A 152 -16.86 8.44 -23.45
N PRO A 153 -16.53 9.07 -24.59
CA PRO A 153 -17.18 10.31 -25.04
C PRO A 153 -18.68 10.14 -25.32
#